data_AF-T0T653-F1
#
_entry.id   AF-T0T653-F1
#
_cell.length_a   1.000
_cell.length_b   1.000
_cell.length_c   1.000
_cell.angle_alpha   90.00
_cell.angle_beta   90.00
_cell.angle_gamma   90.00
#
_symmetry.space_group_name_H-M   'P 1'
#
loop_
_entity.id
_entity.type
_entity.pdbx_description
1 polymer ?
#
loop_
_entity_poly.entity_id
_entity_poly.type
_entity_poly.pdbx_seq_one_letter_code
_entity_poly.pdbx_strand_id
1 'polypeptide(L)'
;DGRRRGAHRKQLWRGGDDFVHRQRYPIKQAASALREFYKKNFNELNIHKLNFSNNSGLDLDLRVKPQILASFLQATAYKKFNQRYFVTLLSLAGNAGFLAKKFLHEETHLKFYAKTGSLDYVNGICGHVLKSQKSFCLFINNFKLRSELEGKNSKRKDQLRQTAKLWKKKN
;
A
#
# COMPACT_ATOMS: atom_id res chain seq x y z
N ASP A 1 56.55 21.87 17.43
CA ASP A 1 56.88 20.78 18.37
C ASP A 1 55.61 20.30 19.07
N GLY A 2 55.45 18.98 19.27
CA GLY A 2 54.41 18.31 20.09
C GLY A 2 52.94 18.35 19.63
N ARG A 3 52.42 17.43 18.80
CA ARG A 3 51.78 16.11 19.12
C ARG A 3 50.57 16.09 20.10
N ARG A 4 49.41 15.76 19.51
CA ARG A 4 48.45 14.64 19.80
C ARG A 4 47.42 14.70 20.96
N ARG A 5 46.15 14.54 20.51
CA ARG A 5 45.08 13.59 20.93
C ARG A 5 44.23 13.88 22.19
N GLY A 6 42.92 14.02 21.93
CA GLY A 6 41.88 13.13 22.48
C GLY A 6 41.22 13.53 23.80
N ALA A 7 39.89 13.67 23.78
CA ALA A 7 38.97 12.93 24.66
C ALA A 7 37.58 13.60 24.75
N HIS A 8 36.55 12.82 24.40
CA HIS A 8 35.28 12.67 25.12
C HIS A 8 34.55 13.89 25.71
N ARG A 9 33.42 14.24 25.07
CA ARG A 9 32.14 14.41 25.79
C ARG A 9 31.02 13.70 25.03
N LYS A 10 30.89 12.40 25.31
CA LYS A 10 29.65 11.63 25.17
C LYS A 10 28.97 11.65 26.53
N GLN A 11 27.76 12.22 26.63
CA GLN A 11 26.68 11.94 27.60
C GLN A 11 25.74 13.18 27.64
N LEU A 12 24.41 13.09 27.63
CA LEU A 12 23.49 11.98 27.88
C LEU A 12 22.30 12.07 26.90
N TRP A 13 22.13 11.04 26.06
CA TRP A 13 20.79 10.55 25.73
C TRP A 13 20.65 9.25 26.51
N ARG A 14 19.96 9.29 27.65
CA ARG A 14 19.40 8.07 28.27
C ARG A 14 18.11 7.75 27.52
N GLY A 15 18.25 7.23 26.30
CA GLY A 15 17.18 6.47 25.66
C GLY A 15 17.18 5.11 26.34
N GLY A 16 16.18 4.86 27.18
CA GLY A 16 16.01 3.59 27.88
C GLY A 16 16.01 2.43 26.91
N ASP A 17 16.72 1.38 27.31
CA ASP A 17 16.77 0.06 26.70
C ASP A 17 15.43 -0.68 26.83
N ASP A 18 14.36 -0.12 26.27
CA ASP A 18 13.12 -0.88 26.00
C ASP A 18 13.18 -1.38 24.56
N PHE A 19 14.14 -2.27 24.31
CA PHE A 19 14.10 -3.17 23.17
C PHE A 19 12.95 -4.16 23.41
N VAL A 20 11.71 -3.68 23.22
CA VAL A 20 10.51 -4.52 23.26
C VAL A 20 10.78 -5.72 22.37
N HIS A 21 10.81 -6.91 22.97
CA HIS A 21 10.85 -8.18 22.25
C HIS A 21 9.80 -8.12 21.13
N ARG A 22 10.24 -7.94 19.87
CA ARG A 22 9.35 -8.06 18.71
C ARG A 22 8.95 -9.52 18.60
N GLN A 23 7.86 -9.87 19.28
CA GLN A 23 7.21 -11.14 19.10
C GLN A 23 6.80 -11.24 17.61
N ARG A 24 7.43 -12.15 16.86
CA ARG A 24 7.11 -12.36 15.46
C ARG A 24 5.85 -13.22 15.38
N TYR A 25 4.71 -12.59 15.14
CA TYR A 25 3.48 -13.32 14.86
C TYR A 25 3.57 -14.00 13.49
N PRO A 26 3.21 -15.29 13.37
CA PRO A 26 3.06 -15.96 12.07
C PRO A 26 2.10 -15.19 11.15
N ILE A 27 2.40 -15.13 9.85
CA ILE A 27 1.58 -14.41 8.85
C ILE A 27 0.11 -14.84 8.91
N LYS A 28 -0.15 -16.14 9.13
CA LYS A 28 -1.51 -16.69 9.27
C LYS A 28 -2.27 -16.08 10.46
N GLN A 29 -1.59 -15.87 11.59
CA GLN A 29 -2.21 -15.26 12.77
C GLN A 29 -2.51 -13.78 12.52
N ALA A 30 -1.60 -13.05 11.86
CA ALA A 30 -1.84 -11.66 11.47
C ALA A 30 -3.01 -11.52 10.48
N ALA A 31 -3.11 -12.42 9.50
CA ALA A 31 -4.24 -12.46 8.57
C ALA A 31 -5.57 -12.75 9.29
N SER A 32 -5.57 -13.66 10.26
CA SER A 32 -6.75 -13.96 11.09
C SER A 32 -7.19 -12.75 11.92
N ALA A 33 -6.26 -12.10 12.62
CA ALA A 33 -6.56 -10.90 13.41
C ALA A 33 -7.14 -9.77 12.54
N LEU A 34 -6.61 -9.59 11.32
CA LEU A 34 -7.12 -8.61 10.38
C LEU A 34 -8.52 -8.97 9.87
N ARG A 35 -8.78 -10.25 9.61
CA ARG A 35 -10.11 -10.74 9.24
C ARG A 35 -11.13 -10.43 10.33
N GLU A 36 -10.81 -10.72 11.60
CA GLU A 36 -11.68 -10.40 12.73
C GLU A 36 -11.88 -8.90 12.91
N PHE A 37 -10.83 -8.10 12.72
CA PHE A 37 -10.96 -6.64 12.72
C PHE A 37 -11.95 -6.16 11.65
N TYR A 38 -11.85 -6.64 10.41
CA TYR A 38 -12.78 -6.27 9.34
C TYR A 38 -14.19 -6.79 9.60
N LYS A 39 -14.34 -7.98 10.15
CA LYS A 39 -15.65 -8.55 10.50
C LYS A 39 -16.32 -7.72 11.59
N LYS A 40 -15.58 -7.27 12.60
CA LYS A 40 -16.10 -6.45 13.70
C LYS A 40 -16.45 -5.03 13.28
N ASN A 41 -15.62 -4.39 12.44
CA ASN A 41 -15.72 -2.94 12.18
C ASN A 41 -16.34 -2.58 10.82
N PHE A 42 -16.41 -3.54 9.89
CA PHE A 42 -16.81 -3.33 8.49
C PHE A 42 -17.54 -4.58 7.92
N ASN A 43 -18.41 -5.19 8.72
CA ASN A 43 -19.12 -6.42 8.37
C ASN A 43 -19.90 -6.27 7.06
N GLU A 44 -20.56 -5.12 6.89
CA GLU A 44 -21.39 -4.74 5.74
C GLU A 44 -20.61 -4.69 4.43
N LEU A 45 -19.31 -4.38 4.49
CA LEU A 45 -18.45 -4.33 3.32
C LEU A 45 -17.96 -5.71 2.89
N ASN A 46 -18.21 -6.75 3.69
CA ASN A 46 -17.80 -8.14 3.43
C ASN A 46 -16.29 -8.32 3.16
N ILE A 47 -15.45 -7.38 3.58
CA ILE A 47 -13.98 -7.42 3.37
C ILE A 47 -13.40 -8.69 4.03
N HIS A 48 -13.89 -9.05 5.21
CA HIS A 48 -13.46 -10.25 5.95
C HIS A 48 -13.68 -11.57 5.19
N LYS A 49 -14.55 -11.59 4.18
CA LYS A 49 -14.80 -12.78 3.32
C LYS A 49 -13.76 -12.92 2.21
N LEU A 50 -12.91 -11.92 2.00
CA LEU A 50 -11.84 -11.99 1.01
C LEU A 50 -10.75 -12.97 1.46
N ASN A 51 -10.11 -13.61 0.49
CA ASN A 51 -9.01 -14.52 0.73
C ASN A 51 -7.70 -13.73 0.96
N PHE A 52 -7.43 -13.36 2.20
CA PHE A 52 -6.15 -12.76 2.60
C PHE A 52 -5.20 -13.86 3.08
N SER A 53 -4.29 -14.35 2.23
CA SER A 53 -3.18 -15.19 2.72
C SER A 53 -2.04 -14.34 3.30
N ASN A 54 -1.96 -13.06 2.91
CA ASN A 54 -1.00 -12.08 3.40
C ASN A 54 -1.52 -10.64 3.26
N ASN A 55 -0.75 -9.68 3.77
CA ASN A 55 -1.13 -8.27 3.84
C ASN A 55 -0.43 -7.38 2.79
N SER A 56 0.43 -7.94 1.93
CA SER A 56 1.20 -7.17 0.94
C SER A 56 0.49 -7.03 -0.40
N GLY A 57 -0.53 -7.86 -0.67
CA GLY A 57 -1.19 -7.93 -1.98
C GLY A 57 -0.34 -8.63 -3.03
N LEU A 58 0.68 -9.40 -2.62
CA LEU A 58 1.47 -10.27 -3.50
C LEU A 58 0.80 -11.61 -3.75
N ASP A 59 -0.23 -11.93 -2.97
CA ASP A 59 -1.03 -13.11 -3.21
C ASP A 59 -1.80 -12.98 -4.53
N LEU A 60 -1.71 -14.01 -5.35
CA LEU A 60 -2.40 -14.15 -6.62
C LEU A 60 -3.89 -14.46 -6.43
N ASP A 61 -4.23 -15.11 -5.32
CA ASP A 61 -5.60 -15.55 -5.05
C ASP A 61 -6.48 -14.44 -4.48
N LEU A 62 -5.87 -13.30 -4.10
CA LEU A 62 -6.60 -12.15 -3.61
C LEU A 62 -7.36 -11.47 -4.76
N ARG A 63 -8.65 -11.76 -4.85
CA ARG A 63 -9.58 -11.11 -5.78
C ARG A 63 -10.46 -10.12 -5.03
N VAL A 64 -10.34 -8.84 -5.37
CA VAL A 64 -11.12 -7.78 -4.75
C VAL A 64 -11.83 -6.94 -5.81
N LYS A 65 -13.13 -6.73 -5.62
CA LYS A 65 -13.91 -5.82 -6.47
C LYS A 65 -13.53 -4.37 -6.12
N PRO A 66 -13.26 -3.49 -7.11
CA PRO A 66 -12.95 -2.08 -6.85
C PRO A 66 -13.95 -1.38 -5.94
N GLN A 67 -15.24 -1.72 -6.08
CA GLN A 67 -16.33 -1.16 -5.29
C GLN A 67 -16.14 -1.39 -3.80
N ILE A 68 -15.65 -2.56 -3.38
CA ILE A 68 -15.44 -2.88 -1.96
C ILE A 68 -14.42 -1.91 -1.35
N LEU A 69 -13.32 -1.63 -2.06
CA LEU A 69 -12.29 -0.71 -1.58
C LEU A 69 -12.73 0.76 -1.66
N ALA A 70 -13.49 1.14 -2.68
CA ALA A 70 -14.05 2.48 -2.77
C ALA A 70 -15.04 2.73 -1.61
N SER A 71 -15.91 1.77 -1.30
CA SER A 71 -16.81 1.82 -0.14
C SER A 71 -16.05 1.84 1.18
N PHE A 72 -14.98 1.05 1.32
CA PHE A 72 -14.10 1.10 2.48
C PHE A 72 -13.48 2.49 2.68
N LEU A 73 -12.92 3.07 1.62
CA LEU A 73 -12.37 4.43 1.68
C LEU A 73 -13.45 5.45 2.01
N GLN A 74 -14.64 5.32 1.42
CA GLN A 74 -15.77 6.21 1.72
C GLN A 74 -16.15 6.17 3.20
N ALA A 75 -16.13 4.99 3.82
CA ALA A 75 -16.46 4.80 5.23
C ALA A 75 -15.32 5.18 6.20
N THR A 76 -14.07 5.31 5.72
CA THR A 76 -12.90 5.46 6.59
C THR A 76 -12.09 6.72 6.40
N ALA A 77 -12.18 7.42 5.25
CA ALA A 77 -11.30 8.54 4.89
C ALA A 77 -11.11 9.57 6.03
N TYR A 78 -12.21 9.98 6.67
CA TYR A 78 -12.20 10.98 7.76
C TYR A 78 -12.34 10.36 9.16
N LYS A 79 -12.21 9.04 9.31
CA LYS A 79 -12.06 8.41 10.64
C LYS A 79 -10.66 8.71 11.17
N LYS A 80 -10.59 9.06 12.46
CA LYS A 80 -9.31 9.27 13.15
C LYS A 80 -8.78 7.94 13.69
N PHE A 81 -7.51 7.69 13.44
CA PHE A 81 -6.73 6.65 14.10
C PHE A 81 -5.62 7.35 14.87
N ASN A 82 -5.70 7.34 16.20
CA ASN A 82 -4.95 8.25 17.07
C ASN A 82 -5.21 9.72 16.68
N GLN A 83 -4.16 10.48 16.40
CA GLN A 83 -4.23 11.92 16.08
C GLN A 83 -4.28 12.21 14.57
N ARG A 84 -4.44 11.20 13.71
CA ARG A 84 -4.41 11.36 12.25
C ARG A 84 -5.69 10.83 11.60
N TYR A 85 -6.20 11.56 10.61
CA TYR A 85 -7.26 11.06 9.74
C TYR A 85 -6.71 9.94 8.84
N PHE A 86 -7.48 8.89 8.61
CA PHE A 86 -7.05 7.75 7.79
C PHE A 86 -6.53 8.18 6.41
N VAL A 87 -7.21 9.13 5.76
CA VAL A 87 -6.86 9.59 4.41
C VAL A 87 -5.44 10.17 4.33
N THR A 88 -4.89 10.71 5.42
CA THR A 88 -3.53 11.28 5.43
C THR A 88 -2.42 10.21 5.46
N LEU A 89 -2.79 8.94 5.62
CA LEU A 89 -1.88 7.80 5.43
C LEU A 89 -1.63 7.51 3.93
N LEU A 90 -2.43 8.08 3.04
CA LEU A 90 -2.32 7.93 1.60
C LEU A 90 -1.43 9.03 0.99
N SER A 91 -0.99 8.81 -0.25
CA SER A 91 -0.20 9.82 -0.98
C SER A 91 -1.10 10.93 -1.53
N LEU A 92 -0.73 12.19 -1.33
CA LEU A 92 -1.39 13.33 -1.96
C LEU A 92 -0.92 13.47 -3.42
N ALA A 93 -1.88 13.56 -4.34
CA ALA A 93 -1.61 13.67 -5.78
C ALA A 93 -0.66 14.83 -6.11
N GLY A 94 0.45 14.52 -6.79
CA GLY A 94 1.46 15.48 -7.21
C GLY A 94 2.37 16.04 -6.11
N ASN A 95 2.27 15.57 -4.86
CA ASN A 95 3.05 16.12 -3.75
C ASN A 95 3.91 15.09 -3.03
N ALA A 96 3.39 13.90 -2.77
CA ALA A 96 4.07 12.94 -1.88
C ALA A 96 3.99 11.49 -2.37
N GLY A 97 4.91 10.67 -1.85
CA GLY A 97 4.92 9.23 -2.04
C GLY A 97 4.93 8.79 -3.50
N PHE A 98 4.17 7.75 -3.82
CA PHE A 98 4.11 7.17 -5.16
C PHE A 98 3.41 8.07 -6.20
N LEU A 99 2.87 9.22 -5.78
CA LEU A 99 2.16 10.17 -6.63
C LEU A 99 2.90 11.50 -6.81
N ALA A 100 4.07 11.70 -6.18
CA ALA A 100 4.78 12.99 -6.20
C ALA A 100 5.09 13.52 -7.60
N LYS A 101 5.28 12.63 -8.59
CA LYS A 101 5.57 12.98 -10.00
C LYS A 101 4.43 12.63 -10.95
N LYS A 102 3.20 12.46 -10.42
CA LYS A 102 2.00 12.08 -11.20
C LYS A 102 0.88 13.07 -10.89
N PHE A 103 -0.08 13.21 -11.80
CA PHE A 103 -1.25 14.07 -11.59
C PHE A 103 -0.86 15.53 -11.30
N LEU A 104 0.02 16.08 -12.15
CA LEU A 104 0.53 17.46 -12.04
C LEU A 104 -0.34 18.47 -12.80
N HIS A 105 -1.37 18.00 -13.50
CA HIS A 105 -2.35 18.85 -14.16
C HIS A 105 -3.25 19.53 -13.13
N GLU A 106 -3.66 20.77 -13.38
CA GLU A 106 -4.44 21.62 -12.45
C GLU A 106 -5.71 20.92 -11.93
N GLU A 107 -6.39 20.17 -12.80
CA GLU A 107 -7.62 19.44 -12.47
C GLU A 107 -7.41 18.30 -11.46
N THR A 108 -6.17 17.84 -11.28
CA THR A 108 -5.83 16.64 -10.49
C THR A 108 -4.84 16.90 -9.37
N HIS A 109 -3.98 17.92 -9.51
CA HIS A 109 -2.94 18.26 -8.57
C HIS A 109 -3.51 18.68 -7.21
N LEU A 110 -3.06 18.02 -6.15
CA LEU A 110 -3.54 18.22 -4.77
C LEU A 110 -5.05 18.01 -4.57
N LYS A 111 -5.76 17.40 -5.52
CA LYS A 111 -7.23 17.25 -5.44
C LYS A 111 -7.69 15.97 -4.75
N PHE A 112 -6.81 14.99 -4.59
CA PHE A 112 -7.14 13.71 -3.98
C PHE A 112 -5.95 13.04 -3.30
N TYR A 113 -6.27 12.21 -2.32
CA TYR A 113 -5.34 11.27 -1.70
C TYR A 113 -5.55 9.88 -2.29
N ALA A 114 -4.48 9.12 -2.56
CA ALA A 114 -4.62 7.76 -3.07
C ALA A 114 -3.47 6.83 -2.69
N LYS A 115 -3.75 5.53 -2.77
CA LYS A 115 -2.77 4.45 -2.77
C LYS A 115 -2.73 3.81 -4.15
N THR A 116 -1.50 3.55 -4.61
CA THR A 116 -1.24 2.77 -5.81
C THR A 116 -0.91 1.31 -5.46
N GLY A 117 -1.22 0.40 -6.37
CA GLY A 117 -0.77 -0.99 -6.34
C GLY A 117 -0.35 -1.40 -7.75
N SER A 118 0.84 -1.95 -7.91
CA SER A 118 1.35 -2.35 -9.22
C SER A 118 2.06 -3.68 -9.13
N LEU A 119 1.68 -4.62 -9.98
CA LEU A 119 2.42 -5.85 -10.28
C LEU A 119 2.65 -5.90 -11.79
N ASP A 120 3.30 -6.95 -12.28
CA ASP A 120 3.38 -7.16 -13.72
C ASP A 120 1.98 -7.46 -14.26
N TYR A 121 1.54 -6.69 -15.25
CA TYR A 121 0.20 -6.76 -15.86
C TYR A 121 -0.99 -6.42 -14.93
N VAL A 122 -0.71 -5.78 -13.79
CA VAL A 122 -1.73 -5.29 -12.85
C VAL A 122 -1.36 -3.88 -12.42
N ASN A 123 -2.27 -2.93 -12.61
CA ASN A 123 -2.14 -1.57 -12.10
C ASN A 123 -3.44 -1.18 -11.41
N GLY A 124 -3.34 -0.63 -10.21
CA GLY A 124 -4.46 -0.19 -9.42
C GLY A 124 -4.18 1.14 -8.74
N ILE A 125 -5.22 1.95 -8.63
CA ILE A 125 -5.24 3.15 -7.81
C ILE A 125 -6.59 3.25 -7.11
N CYS A 126 -6.54 3.50 -5.80
CA CYS A 126 -7.73 3.75 -4.99
C CYS A 126 -7.51 5.04 -4.20
N GLY A 127 -8.49 5.93 -4.22
CA GLY A 127 -8.34 7.26 -3.64
C GLY A 127 -9.63 7.90 -3.17
N HIS A 128 -9.47 9.06 -2.57
CA HIS A 128 -10.52 9.90 -2.02
C HIS A 128 -10.32 11.35 -2.47
N VAL A 129 -11.34 11.91 -3.13
CA VAL A 129 -11.32 13.28 -3.67
C VAL A 129 -11.70 14.27 -2.58
N LEU A 130 -10.90 15.31 -2.40
CA LEU A 130 -11.06 16.27 -1.30
C LEU A 130 -12.32 17.13 -1.44
N LYS A 131 -12.57 17.65 -2.64
CA LYS A 131 -13.68 18.59 -2.89
C LYS A 131 -15.04 17.89 -2.84
N SER A 132 -15.20 16.79 -3.58
CA SER A 132 -16.48 16.07 -3.67
C SER A 132 -16.69 15.05 -2.55
N GLN A 133 -15.66 14.74 -1.77
CA GLN A 133 -15.66 13.69 -0.74
C GLN A 133 -16.09 12.32 -1.27
N LYS A 134 -15.82 12.05 -2.55
CA LYS A 134 -16.10 10.77 -3.19
C LYS A 134 -14.84 9.92 -3.24
N SER A 135 -14.99 8.64 -2.94
CA SER A 135 -13.94 7.64 -3.11
C SER A 135 -14.04 6.95 -4.46
N PHE A 136 -12.89 6.55 -5.00
CA PHE A 136 -12.80 5.83 -6.28
C PHE A 136 -11.76 4.72 -6.20
N CYS A 137 -11.91 3.73 -7.07
CA CYS A 137 -10.92 2.69 -7.33
C CYS A 137 -10.94 2.32 -8.81
N LEU A 138 -9.75 2.30 -9.42
CA LEU A 138 -9.54 1.88 -10.79
C LEU A 138 -8.51 0.76 -10.82
N PHE A 139 -8.90 -0.40 -11.36
CA PHE A 139 -8.02 -1.55 -11.58
C PHE A 139 -7.94 -1.87 -13.06
N ILE A 140 -6.71 -1.97 -13.57
CA ILE A 140 -6.38 -2.36 -14.93
C ILE A 140 -5.54 -3.62 -14.84
N ASN A 141 -6.11 -4.74 -15.30
CA ASN A 141 -5.49 -6.06 -15.20
C ASN A 141 -5.50 -6.75 -16.57
N ASN A 142 -4.37 -7.36 -16.94
CA ASN A 142 -4.34 -8.36 -18.00
C ASN A 142 -4.18 -9.74 -17.36
N PHE A 143 -5.31 -10.39 -17.09
CA PHE A 143 -5.36 -11.68 -16.39
C PHE A 143 -4.61 -12.79 -17.13
N LYS A 144 -4.70 -12.82 -18.46
CA LYS A 144 -4.01 -13.82 -19.29
C LYS A 144 -2.50 -13.72 -19.10
N LEU A 145 -1.91 -12.55 -19.34
CA LEU A 145 -0.46 -12.38 -19.20
C LEU A 145 0.01 -12.48 -17.74
N ARG A 146 -0.82 -12.08 -16.77
CA ARG A 146 -0.51 -12.28 -15.34
C ARG A 146 -0.42 -13.76 -14.97
N SER A 147 -1.35 -14.58 -15.48
CA SER A 147 -1.38 -16.02 -15.23
C SER A 147 -0.17 -16.74 -15.85
N GLU A 148 0.34 -16.27 -17.00
CA GLU A 148 1.56 -16.81 -17.61
C GLU A 148 2.83 -16.59 -16.76
N LEU A 149 2.80 -15.66 -15.81
CA LEU A 149 3.89 -15.39 -14.87
C LEU A 149 3.87 -16.27 -13.61
N GLU A 150 2.88 -17.16 -13.46
CA GLU A 150 2.74 -18.04 -12.29
C GLU A 150 3.66 -19.27 -12.35
N GLY A 151 4.08 -19.80 -11.20
CA GLY A 151 4.96 -20.98 -11.11
C GLY A 151 6.46 -20.66 -11.22
N LYS A 152 7.28 -21.71 -11.45
CA LYS A 152 8.75 -21.58 -11.46
C LYS A 152 9.24 -20.59 -12.53
N ASN A 153 10.29 -19.85 -12.19
CA ASN A 153 10.94 -18.91 -13.12
C ASN A 153 11.54 -19.63 -14.33
N SER A 154 11.51 -18.97 -15.48
CA SER A 154 12.11 -19.43 -16.73
C SER A 154 12.50 -18.24 -17.58
N LYS A 155 13.42 -18.44 -18.54
CA LYS A 155 13.85 -17.38 -19.47
C LYS A 155 12.67 -16.71 -20.17
N ARG A 156 11.67 -17.48 -20.61
CA ARG A 156 10.44 -16.96 -21.22
C ARG A 156 9.66 -16.04 -20.27
N LYS A 157 9.53 -16.42 -19.00
CA LYS A 157 8.83 -15.58 -18.00
C LYS A 157 9.61 -14.32 -17.67
N ASP A 158 10.93 -14.39 -17.66
CA ASP A 158 11.75 -13.19 -17.44
C ASP A 158 11.63 -12.20 -18.60
N GLN A 159 11.59 -12.68 -19.85
CA GLN A 159 11.24 -11.86 -21.00
C GLN A 159 9.84 -11.25 -20.85
N LEU A 160 8.87 -12.05 -20.42
CA LEU A 160 7.51 -11.55 -20.20
C LEU A 160 7.47 -10.44 -19.14
N ARG A 161 8.18 -10.57 -18.01
CA ARG A 161 8.34 -9.51 -17.00
C ARG A 161 8.99 -8.24 -17.57
N GLN A 162 9.97 -8.38 -18.46
CA GLN A 162 10.56 -7.21 -19.12
C GLN A 162 9.53 -6.47 -19.97
N THR A 163 8.68 -7.19 -20.72
CA THR A 163 7.61 -6.56 -21.50
C THR A 163 6.53 -5.91 -20.62
N ALA A 164 6.27 -6.45 -19.41
CA ALA A 164 5.36 -5.83 -18.44
C ALA A 164 5.82 -4.42 -18.01
N LYS A 165 7.13 -4.14 -17.99
CA LYS A 165 7.66 -2.79 -17.73
C LYS A 165 7.26 -1.80 -18.83
N LEU A 166 7.18 -2.25 -20.08
CA LEU A 166 6.73 -1.43 -21.21
C LEU A 166 5.22 -1.20 -21.16
N TRP A 167 4.45 -2.20 -20.74
CA TRP A 167 3.00 -2.07 -20.54
C TRP A 167 2.64 -0.99 -19.53
N LYS A 168 3.45 -0.83 -18.46
CA LYS A 168 3.31 0.25 -17.47
C LYS A 168 3.64 1.65 -17.99
N LYS A 169 4.28 1.77 -19.15
CA LYS A 169 4.58 3.07 -19.79
C LYS A 169 3.51 3.48 -20.81
N LYS A 170 2.78 2.51 -21.38
CA LYS A 170 1.76 2.75 -22.40
C LYS A 170 0.36 3.02 -21.83
N ASN A 171 0.10 2.59 -20.60
CA ASN A 171 -1.17 2.79 -19.87
C ASN A 171 -0.87 3.45 -18.52
#